data_AF-A0A7K5ACE6-F1
#
_entry.id   AF-A0A7K5ACE6-F1
#
_cell.length_a   1.000
_cell.length_b   1.000
_cell.length_c   1.000
_cell.angle_alpha   90.00
_cell.angle_beta   90.00
_cell.angle_gamma   90.00
#
_symmetry.space_group_name_H-M   'P 1'
#
loop_
_entity.id
_entity.type
_entity.pdbx_description
1 polymer ?
#
loop_
_entity_poly.entity_id
_entity_poly.type
_entity_poly.pdbx_seq_one_letter_code
_entity_poly.pdbx_strand_id
1 'polypeptide(L)'
;FPAAALEPLQGAYARALAQYAEAQWEESARELEASLRLHRLLRDSEAHCHRRCAAQDPAQDAALDPAQDAALDPAQDPAQDPAQEEDSWEWEREMQLFEQLLRRASCLRACKRDLPVFQLRYPPAQTLRDFQRRLPYQYLHYALFKSNRIEKAVSAAHTFLQKNPKHEMTLRYLNYYRTMVDVDEYLIDLEAQPYEVRRGWGWRWSWRWNHFVSVLQCKVDCETELTPNVGGYFVEKFVATMYHYLQFAYYKLNDMRNAVRSVSSYMLFDPGDAVMQQNLVYYRFHRERWRLQEEDFEPRPEAVRYHNRTVAQKKMLDFARQYLQADDEMEVDGDEGPEVWDMPSDGEFEGEGDYEEGFVASWWQEPKTKGDKADQGS
;
A
#
# COMPACT_ATOMS: atom_id res chain seq x y z
N PHE A 1 26.16 -9.53 -7.33
CA PHE A 1 26.29 -8.11 -7.70
C PHE A 1 27.62 -7.61 -7.17
N PRO A 2 28.45 -6.91 -7.96
CA PRO A 2 29.76 -6.47 -7.51
C PRO A 2 29.64 -5.40 -6.41
N ALA A 3 30.37 -5.58 -5.30
CA ALA A 3 30.26 -4.69 -4.14
C ALA A 3 30.60 -3.23 -4.47
N ALA A 4 31.53 -3.00 -5.40
CA ALA A 4 31.93 -1.66 -5.85
C ALA A 4 30.84 -0.90 -6.63
N ALA A 5 29.78 -1.58 -7.09
CA ALA A 5 28.67 -0.95 -7.82
C ALA A 5 27.43 -0.74 -6.92
N LEU A 6 27.51 -1.07 -5.63
CA LEU A 6 26.42 -0.86 -4.68
C LEU A 6 26.37 0.58 -4.22
N GLU A 7 25.21 1.21 -4.41
CA GLU A 7 24.92 2.55 -3.93
C GLU A 7 23.40 2.75 -3.79
N PRO A 8 22.93 3.79 -3.09
CA PRO A 8 21.50 4.06 -2.95
C PRO A 8 20.83 4.29 -4.31
N LEU A 9 19.77 3.53 -4.62
CA LEU A 9 19.02 3.63 -5.87
C LEU A 9 18.60 5.07 -6.19
N GLN A 10 18.10 5.79 -5.19
CA GLN A 10 17.66 7.17 -5.37
C GLN A 10 18.81 8.10 -5.78
N GLY A 11 20.01 7.88 -5.25
CA GLY A 11 21.19 8.67 -5.62
C GLY A 11 21.57 8.44 -7.09
N ALA A 12 21.62 7.18 -7.50
CA ALA A 12 21.90 6.81 -8.89
C ALA A 12 20.85 7.37 -9.86
N TYR A 13 19.57 7.25 -9.52
CA TYR A 13 18.49 7.75 -10.37
C TYR A 13 18.47 9.28 -10.47
N ALA A 14 18.66 9.98 -9.36
CA ALA A 14 18.72 11.45 -9.36
C ALA A 14 19.89 11.99 -10.19
N ARG A 15 21.08 11.36 -10.10
CA ARG A 15 22.23 11.74 -10.94
C ARG A 15 21.97 11.50 -12.42
N ALA A 16 21.35 10.38 -12.77
CA ALA A 16 20.92 10.09 -14.14
C ALA A 16 20.03 11.20 -14.72
N LEU A 17 19.07 11.69 -13.93
CA LEU A 17 18.17 12.77 -14.35
C LEU A 17 18.86 14.13 -14.42
N ALA A 18 19.81 14.42 -13.52
CA ALA A 18 20.62 15.64 -13.60
C ALA A 18 21.44 15.69 -14.89
N GLN A 19 22.14 14.60 -15.23
CA GLN A 19 22.88 14.48 -16.48
C GLN A 19 21.96 14.54 -17.71
N TYR A 20 20.74 14.00 -17.59
CA TYR A 20 19.74 14.11 -18.64
C TYR A 20 19.34 15.57 -18.90
N ALA A 21 19.12 16.36 -17.83
CA ALA A 21 18.80 17.78 -17.92
C ALA A 21 19.96 18.61 -18.51
N GLU A 22 21.20 18.23 -18.22
CA GLU A 22 22.42 18.83 -18.78
C GLU A 22 22.75 18.35 -20.21
N ALA A 23 21.88 17.54 -20.84
CA ALA A 23 22.08 16.95 -22.16
C ALA A 23 23.35 16.07 -22.31
N GLN A 24 23.85 15.53 -21.21
CA GLN A 24 24.96 14.57 -21.19
C GLN A 24 24.45 13.15 -21.46
N TRP A 25 24.07 12.88 -22.70
CA TRP A 25 23.29 11.68 -23.08
C TRP A 25 23.99 10.34 -22.77
N GLU A 26 25.30 10.24 -23.01
CA GLU A 26 26.04 8.99 -22.78
C GLU A 26 26.18 8.67 -21.29
N GLU A 27 26.45 9.69 -20.47
CA GLU A 27 26.57 9.55 -19.02
C GLU A 27 25.20 9.24 -18.41
N SER A 28 24.17 9.99 -18.82
CA SER A 28 22.79 9.77 -18.36
C SER A 28 22.33 8.34 -18.67
N ALA A 29 22.59 7.84 -19.88
CA ALA A 29 22.26 6.46 -20.24
C ALA A 29 23.00 5.43 -19.34
N ARG A 30 24.27 5.69 -19.00
CA ARG A 30 25.07 4.82 -18.13
C ARG A 30 24.52 4.79 -16.70
N GLU A 31 24.18 5.95 -16.12
CA GLU A 31 23.60 6.05 -14.78
C GLU A 31 22.16 5.48 -14.74
N LEU A 32 21.38 5.63 -15.81
CA LEU A 32 20.06 5.01 -15.95
C LEU A 32 20.16 3.49 -15.99
N GLU A 33 21.09 2.92 -16.76
CA GLU A 33 21.35 1.48 -16.76
C GLU A 33 21.81 0.99 -15.37
N ALA A 34 22.63 1.77 -14.65
CA ALA A 34 23.06 1.45 -13.29
C ALA A 34 21.89 1.44 -12.30
N SER A 35 21.03 2.46 -12.33
CA SER A 35 19.85 2.54 -11.47
C SER A 35 18.85 1.40 -11.74
N LEU A 36 18.63 1.03 -13.01
CA LEU A 36 17.84 -0.16 -13.38
C LEU A 36 18.41 -1.46 -12.81
N ARG A 37 19.73 -1.64 -12.83
CA ARG A 37 20.39 -2.82 -12.24
C ARG A 37 20.25 -2.85 -10.71
N LEU A 38 20.37 -1.70 -10.05
CA LEU A 38 20.16 -1.57 -8.60
C LEU A 38 18.71 -1.88 -8.21
N HIS A 39 17.73 -1.39 -8.99
CA HIS A 39 16.32 -1.70 -8.77
C HIS A 39 16.02 -3.20 -8.93
N ARG A 40 16.56 -3.86 -9.96
CA ARG A 40 16.43 -5.32 -10.10
C ARG A 40 17.05 -6.07 -8.94
N LEU A 41 18.24 -5.67 -8.49
CA LEU A 41 18.88 -6.26 -7.31
C LEU A 41 18.00 -6.14 -6.06
N LEU A 42 17.41 -4.96 -5.84
CA LEU A 42 16.51 -4.71 -4.72
C LEU A 42 15.31 -5.66 -4.79
N ARG A 43 14.59 -5.67 -5.92
CA ARG A 43 13.42 -6.53 -6.16
C ARG A 43 13.74 -8.02 -6.00
N ASP A 44 14.86 -8.48 -6.56
CA ASP A 44 15.26 -9.88 -6.49
C ASP A 44 15.65 -10.29 -5.06
N SER A 45 16.27 -9.38 -4.31
CA SER A 45 16.62 -9.56 -2.90
C SER A 45 15.38 -9.65 -2.01
N GLU A 46 14.37 -8.82 -2.28
CA GLU A 46 13.06 -8.91 -1.61
C GLU A 46 12.37 -10.23 -1.92
N ALA A 47 12.29 -10.59 -3.20
CA ALA A 47 11.72 -11.86 -3.63
C ALA A 47 12.47 -13.08 -3.04
N HIS A 48 13.78 -12.98 -2.83
CA HIS A 48 14.56 -14.01 -2.14
C HIS A 48 14.11 -14.17 -0.68
N CYS A 49 14.00 -13.06 0.07
CA CYS A 49 13.55 -13.09 1.46
C CYS A 49 12.11 -13.56 1.60
N HIS A 50 11.20 -13.09 0.75
CA HIS A 50 9.81 -13.53 0.76
C HIS A 50 9.66 -15.03 0.47
N ARG A 51 10.44 -15.60 -0.47
CA ARG A 51 10.45 -17.04 -0.74
C ARG A 51 11.00 -17.85 0.43
N ARG A 52 12.13 -17.43 0.99
CA ARG A 52 12.76 -18.10 2.14
C ARG A 52 11.84 -18.13 3.36
N CYS A 53 11.18 -17.01 3.67
CA CYS A 53 10.28 -16.91 4.81
C CYS A 53 8.90 -17.55 4.56
N ALA A 54 8.48 -17.70 3.30
CA ALA A 54 7.29 -18.50 2.97
C ALA A 54 7.55 -20.00 3.16
N ALA A 55 8.72 -20.51 2.75
CA ALA A 55 9.06 -21.92 2.86
C ALA A 55 9.22 -22.44 4.31
N GLN A 56 9.44 -21.53 5.27
CA GLN A 56 9.63 -21.88 6.69
C GLN A 56 8.31 -22.06 7.46
N ASP A 57 7.17 -21.79 6.84
CA ASP A 57 5.88 -21.84 7.52
C ASP A 57 4.82 -22.56 6.65
N PRO A 58 4.97 -23.89 6.47
CA PRO A 58 4.09 -24.72 5.64
C PRO A 58 2.66 -24.89 6.20
N ALA A 59 2.36 -24.37 7.39
CA ALA A 59 1.01 -24.39 7.97
C ALA A 59 -0.01 -23.55 7.17
N GLN A 60 0.46 -22.73 6.23
CA GLN A 60 -0.33 -21.78 5.45
C GLN A 60 -1.09 -22.35 4.26
N ASP A 61 -0.77 -23.57 3.83
CA ASP A 61 -1.45 -24.25 2.72
C ASP A 61 -2.44 -25.33 3.22
N ALA A 62 -2.41 -25.67 4.52
CA ALA A 62 -3.24 -26.73 5.11
C ALA A 62 -4.38 -26.20 6.02
N ALA A 63 -4.28 -24.97 6.52
CA ALA A 63 -5.31 -24.41 7.40
C ALA A 63 -6.29 -23.56 6.59
N LEU A 64 -7.30 -24.22 6.02
CA LEU A 64 -8.68 -23.76 5.78
C LEU A 64 -9.33 -24.75 4.79
N ASP A 65 -9.45 -26.01 5.21
CA ASP A 65 -10.58 -26.82 4.76
C ASP A 65 -11.70 -26.60 5.79
N PRO A 66 -12.65 -25.67 5.56
CA PRO A 66 -13.74 -25.40 6.50
C PRO A 66 -14.64 -26.63 6.73
N ALA A 67 -14.43 -27.73 6.00
CA ALA A 67 -15.16 -28.98 6.16
C ALA A 67 -14.66 -29.87 7.32
N GLN A 68 -13.48 -29.61 7.90
CA GLN A 68 -12.90 -30.52 8.92
C GLN A 68 -13.13 -30.08 10.37
N ASP A 69 -13.49 -28.82 10.61
CA ASP A 69 -13.83 -28.31 11.95
C ASP A 69 -15.31 -28.58 12.36
N ALA A 70 -16.14 -29.08 11.44
CA ALA A 70 -17.55 -29.40 11.73
C ALA A 70 -17.76 -30.74 12.46
N ALA A 71 -16.70 -31.42 12.89
CA ALA A 71 -16.76 -32.78 13.44
C ALA A 71 -16.34 -32.91 14.92
N LEU A 72 -16.18 -31.81 15.66
CA LEU A 72 -16.05 -31.84 17.11
C LEU A 72 -17.35 -31.34 17.74
N ASP A 73 -18.25 -32.29 17.95
CA ASP A 73 -19.53 -32.15 18.67
C ASP A 73 -19.26 -31.64 20.11
N PRO A 74 -19.63 -30.40 20.49
CA PRO A 74 -19.49 -29.92 21.86
C PRO A 74 -20.75 -30.31 22.63
N ALA A 75 -20.92 -31.60 22.89
CA ALA A 75 -21.83 -32.05 23.93
C ALA A 75 -21.13 -31.92 25.29
N GLN A 76 -21.09 -30.72 25.90
CA GLN A 76 -20.93 -30.51 27.35
C GLN A 76 -20.92 -29.03 27.77
N ASP A 77 -22.06 -28.56 28.30
CA ASP A 77 -22.26 -27.89 29.61
C ASP A 77 -23.40 -26.84 29.53
N PRO A 78 -24.61 -27.08 30.09
CA PRO A 78 -25.79 -26.22 29.89
C PRO A 78 -25.79 -24.90 30.70
N ALA A 79 -24.63 -24.44 31.18
CA ALA A 79 -24.50 -23.26 32.03
C ALA A 79 -23.79 -22.06 31.36
N GLN A 80 -23.34 -22.19 30.11
CA GLN A 80 -22.61 -21.13 29.41
C GLN A 80 -23.49 -20.45 28.35
N ASP A 81 -23.46 -19.12 28.36
CA ASP A 81 -24.16 -18.26 27.40
C ASP A 81 -23.50 -18.41 26.02
N PRO A 82 -24.18 -18.96 25.01
CA PRO A 82 -23.59 -19.33 23.72
C PRO A 82 -22.97 -18.14 22.98
N ALA A 83 -23.45 -16.91 23.23
CA ALA A 83 -22.87 -15.70 22.65
C ALA A 83 -21.46 -15.36 23.18
N GLN A 84 -21.07 -15.92 24.34
CA GLN A 84 -19.76 -15.66 24.96
C GLN A 84 -18.67 -16.61 24.45
N GLU A 85 -19.05 -17.83 24.04
CA GLU A 85 -18.11 -18.83 23.49
C GLU A 85 -17.70 -18.50 22.05
N GLU A 86 -18.66 -18.10 21.20
CA GLU A 86 -18.39 -17.71 19.81
C GLU A 86 -17.45 -16.49 19.73
N ASP A 87 -17.66 -15.48 20.58
CA ASP A 87 -16.86 -14.25 20.68
C ASP A 87 -15.40 -14.53 21.10
N SER A 88 -15.20 -15.59 21.91
CA SER A 88 -13.87 -16.03 22.38
C SER A 88 -13.08 -16.70 21.26
N TRP A 89 -13.71 -17.59 20.49
CA TRP A 89 -13.04 -18.35 19.43
C TRP A 89 -12.66 -17.47 18.23
N GLU A 90 -13.48 -16.46 17.90
CA GLU A 90 -13.14 -15.49 16.85
C GLU A 90 -11.88 -14.70 17.23
N TRP A 91 -11.80 -14.23 18.49
CA TRP A 91 -10.64 -13.51 18.99
C TRP A 91 -9.36 -14.36 19.01
N GLU A 92 -9.46 -15.63 19.42
CA GLU A 92 -8.32 -16.56 19.40
C GLU A 92 -7.79 -16.78 17.98
N ARG A 93 -8.68 -16.93 16.99
CA ARG A 93 -8.30 -17.06 15.57
C ARG A 93 -7.62 -15.80 15.05
N GLU A 94 -8.11 -14.61 15.41
CA GLU A 94 -7.44 -13.36 15.06
C GLU A 94 -6.03 -13.27 15.64
N MET A 95 -5.84 -13.68 16.90
CA MET A 95 -4.53 -13.69 17.55
C MET A 95 -3.58 -14.68 16.89
N GLN A 96 -4.05 -15.86 16.50
CA GLN A 96 -3.24 -16.86 15.79
C GLN A 96 -2.78 -16.34 14.42
N LEU A 97 -3.67 -15.69 13.65
CA LEU A 97 -3.32 -15.07 12.38
C LEU A 97 -2.28 -13.95 12.56
N PHE A 98 -2.45 -13.13 13.60
CA PHE A 98 -1.50 -12.07 13.90
C PHE A 98 -0.15 -12.60 14.39
N GLU A 99 -0.12 -13.71 15.13
CA GLU A 99 1.13 -14.35 15.53
C GLU A 99 1.93 -14.84 14.31
N GLN A 100 1.27 -15.49 13.37
CA GLN A 100 1.89 -15.95 12.11
C GLN A 100 2.49 -14.77 11.33
N LEU A 101 1.78 -13.65 11.30
CA LEU A 101 2.27 -12.43 10.70
C LEU A 101 3.55 -11.92 11.38
N LEU A 102 3.56 -11.83 12.72
CA LEU A 102 4.72 -11.36 13.47
C LEU A 102 5.93 -12.26 13.23
N ARG A 103 5.73 -13.59 13.17
CA ARG A 103 6.78 -14.56 12.84
C ARG A 103 7.34 -14.32 11.44
N ARG A 104 6.48 -14.12 10.44
CA ARG A 104 6.90 -13.80 9.07
C ARG A 104 7.64 -12.47 8.98
N ALA A 105 7.13 -11.43 9.62
CA ALA A 105 7.76 -10.10 9.65
C ALA A 105 9.15 -10.17 10.32
N SER A 106 9.28 -10.92 11.41
CA SER A 106 10.57 -11.18 12.07
C SER A 106 11.56 -11.88 11.13
N CYS A 107 11.11 -12.92 10.41
CA CYS A 107 11.93 -13.61 9.41
C CYS A 107 12.38 -12.67 8.29
N LEU A 108 11.47 -11.85 7.74
CA LEU A 108 11.79 -10.89 6.68
C LEU A 108 12.82 -9.86 7.15
N ARG A 109 12.67 -9.33 8.37
CA ARG A 109 13.62 -8.40 8.96
C ARG A 109 15.01 -9.04 9.13
N ALA A 110 15.07 -10.28 9.62
CA ALA A 110 16.33 -11.01 9.76
C ALA A 110 16.99 -11.24 8.40
N CYS A 111 16.23 -11.70 7.40
CA CYS A 111 16.75 -11.92 6.05
C CYS A 111 17.24 -10.63 5.37
N LYS A 112 16.46 -9.54 5.47
CA LYS A 112 16.85 -8.24 4.90
C LYS A 112 18.13 -7.70 5.55
N ARG A 113 18.34 -7.91 6.85
CA ARG A 113 19.56 -7.49 7.58
C ARG A 113 20.84 -8.12 7.03
N ASP A 114 20.77 -9.35 6.54
CA ASP A 114 21.92 -10.10 6.03
C ASP A 114 22.34 -9.67 4.60
N LEU A 115 21.50 -8.91 3.90
CA LEU A 115 21.72 -8.55 2.51
C LEU A 115 22.24 -7.10 2.38
N PRO A 116 23.39 -6.87 1.71
CA PRO A 116 23.99 -5.55 1.58
C PRO A 116 23.09 -4.47 0.96
N VAL A 117 22.17 -4.87 0.07
CA VAL A 117 21.25 -3.92 -0.60
C VAL A 117 20.32 -3.20 0.38
N PHE A 118 19.95 -3.82 1.50
CA PHE A 118 19.08 -3.21 2.53
C PHE A 118 19.87 -2.51 3.64
N GLN A 119 21.20 -2.54 3.58
CA GLN A 119 22.04 -1.71 4.46
C GLN A 119 22.16 -0.27 3.92
N LEU A 120 21.81 -0.07 2.64
CA LEU A 120 21.72 1.22 1.99
C LEU A 120 20.38 1.90 2.32
N ARG A 121 20.30 3.21 2.10
CA ARG A 121 19.05 3.97 2.26
C ARG A 121 18.00 3.42 1.29
N TYR A 122 16.87 3.00 1.83
CA TYR A 122 15.75 2.50 1.04
C TYR A 122 15.19 3.61 0.14
N PRO A 123 14.77 3.31 -1.10
CA PRO A 123 14.27 4.31 -2.03
C PRO A 123 12.95 4.93 -1.53
N PRO A 124 12.68 6.22 -1.79
CA PRO A 124 11.39 6.81 -1.46
C PRO A 124 10.30 6.27 -2.40
N ALA A 125 9.04 6.33 -1.93
CA ALA A 125 7.89 5.79 -2.66
C ALA A 125 7.70 6.36 -4.08
N GLN A 126 8.05 7.63 -4.29
CA GLN A 126 8.00 8.24 -5.63
C GLN A 126 8.93 7.54 -6.61
N THR A 127 10.17 7.25 -6.21
CA THR A 127 11.13 6.53 -7.05
C THR A 127 10.65 5.13 -7.37
N LEU A 128 10.11 4.40 -6.40
CA LEU A 128 9.55 3.07 -6.66
C LEU A 128 8.41 3.14 -7.68
N ARG A 129 7.53 4.15 -7.57
CA ARG A 129 6.46 4.41 -8.56
C ARG A 129 7.00 4.69 -9.96
N ASP A 130 8.06 5.48 -10.09
CA ASP A 130 8.67 5.76 -11.39
C ASP A 130 9.19 4.48 -12.07
N PHE A 131 9.85 3.61 -11.29
CA PHE A 131 10.35 2.32 -11.78
C PHE A 131 9.21 1.33 -12.10
N GLN A 132 8.14 1.29 -11.29
CA GLN A 132 6.93 0.50 -11.55
C GLN A 132 6.21 0.95 -12.84
N ARG A 133 6.17 2.26 -13.12
CA ARG A 133 5.65 2.85 -14.36
C ARG A 133 6.63 2.73 -15.54
N ARG A 134 7.81 2.15 -15.32
CA ARG A 134 8.90 2.01 -16.30
C ARG A 134 9.43 3.36 -16.82
N LEU A 135 9.22 4.45 -16.09
CA LEU A 135 9.65 5.79 -16.48
C LEU A 135 11.17 5.91 -16.77
N PRO A 136 12.08 5.23 -16.02
CA PRO A 136 13.50 5.21 -16.38
C PRO A 136 13.79 4.71 -17.80
N TYR A 137 12.94 3.84 -18.37
CA TYR A 137 13.08 3.38 -19.75
C TYR A 137 12.72 4.43 -20.78
N GLN A 138 11.80 5.34 -20.46
CA GLN A 138 11.47 6.47 -21.33
C GLN A 138 12.66 7.42 -21.46
N TYR A 139 13.28 7.79 -20.33
CA TYR A 139 14.51 8.60 -20.31
C TYR A 139 15.68 7.86 -20.99
N LEU A 140 15.85 6.57 -20.70
CA LEU A 140 16.92 5.77 -21.26
C LEU A 140 16.79 5.66 -22.78
N HIS A 141 15.58 5.45 -23.30
CA HIS A 141 15.30 5.45 -24.73
C HIS A 141 15.78 6.74 -25.41
N TYR A 142 15.43 7.91 -24.86
CA TYR A 142 15.80 9.18 -25.47
C TYR A 142 17.32 9.43 -25.41
N ALA A 143 17.94 9.14 -24.27
CA ALA A 143 19.39 9.27 -24.09
C ALA A 143 20.17 8.34 -25.06
N LEU A 144 19.70 7.10 -25.25
CA LEU A 144 20.30 6.15 -26.20
C LEU A 144 20.12 6.59 -27.64
N PHE A 145 18.96 7.14 -27.99
CA PHE A 145 18.70 7.68 -29.32
C PHE A 145 19.65 8.85 -29.64
N LYS A 146 19.79 9.81 -28.71
CA LYS A 146 20.72 10.93 -28.85
C LYS A 146 22.20 10.51 -28.89
N SER A 147 22.52 9.36 -28.30
CA SER A 147 23.85 8.74 -28.35
C SER A 147 24.06 7.83 -29.57
N ASN A 148 23.16 7.87 -30.57
CA ASN A 148 23.20 7.06 -31.79
C ASN A 148 23.21 5.53 -31.55
N ARG A 149 22.59 5.06 -30.45
CA ARG A 149 22.44 3.63 -30.11
C ARG A 149 20.99 3.19 -30.33
N ILE A 150 20.57 3.21 -31.60
CA ILE A 150 19.16 3.03 -32.01
C ILE A 150 18.61 1.65 -31.59
N GLU A 151 19.40 0.58 -31.76
CA GLU A 151 19.01 -0.79 -31.37
C GLU A 151 18.57 -0.89 -29.90
N LYS A 152 19.37 -0.33 -28.99
CA LYS A 152 19.05 -0.32 -27.55
C LYS A 152 17.89 0.63 -27.24
N ALA A 153 17.77 1.74 -27.98
CA ALA A 153 16.68 2.68 -27.83
C ALA A 153 15.33 2.02 -28.16
N VAL A 154 15.28 1.21 -29.23
CA VAL A 154 14.09 0.40 -29.61
C VAL A 154 13.68 -0.52 -28.46
N SER A 155 14.61 -1.29 -27.88
CA SER A 155 14.29 -2.19 -26.77
C SER A 155 13.80 -1.43 -25.52
N ALA A 156 14.40 -0.27 -25.21
CA ALA A 156 13.96 0.56 -24.09
C ALA A 156 12.54 1.15 -24.32
N ALA A 157 12.26 1.66 -25.53
CA ALA A 157 10.94 2.16 -25.91
C ALA A 157 9.87 1.07 -25.85
N HIS A 158 10.18 -0.11 -26.38
CA HIS A 158 9.30 -1.27 -26.32
C HIS A 158 9.01 -1.67 -24.86
N THR A 159 10.06 -1.75 -24.03
CA THR A 159 9.93 -2.04 -22.59
C THR A 159 9.02 -1.04 -21.88
N PHE A 160 9.10 0.25 -22.19
CA PHE A 160 8.21 1.26 -21.63
C PHE A 160 6.73 1.06 -22.05
N LEU A 161 6.50 0.77 -23.34
CA LEU A 161 5.15 0.59 -23.89
C LEU A 161 4.42 -0.64 -23.35
N GLN A 162 5.14 -1.67 -22.91
CA GLN A 162 4.52 -2.83 -22.25
C GLN A 162 3.71 -2.45 -20.99
N LYS A 163 4.08 -1.37 -20.30
CA LYS A 163 3.33 -0.84 -19.15
C LYS A 163 2.48 0.38 -19.49
N ASN A 164 2.83 1.11 -20.55
CA ASN A 164 2.16 2.34 -20.98
C ASN A 164 1.69 2.24 -22.46
N PRO A 165 0.74 1.34 -22.79
CA PRO A 165 0.41 1.04 -24.19
C PRO A 165 -0.27 2.20 -24.93
N LYS A 166 -0.89 3.13 -24.20
CA LYS A 166 -1.59 4.30 -24.76
C LYS A 166 -0.68 5.53 -24.94
N HIS A 167 0.62 5.43 -24.64
CA HIS A 167 1.52 6.58 -24.72
C HIS A 167 1.85 6.93 -26.18
N GLU A 168 1.15 7.93 -26.72
CA GLU A 168 1.18 8.30 -28.14
C GLU A 168 2.59 8.61 -28.67
N MET A 169 3.38 9.36 -27.91
CA MET A 169 4.70 9.79 -28.35
C MET A 169 5.66 8.61 -28.54
N THR A 170 5.64 7.62 -27.65
CA THR A 170 6.53 6.46 -27.76
C THR A 170 6.11 5.53 -28.90
N LEU A 171 4.81 5.43 -29.19
CA LEU A 171 4.32 4.72 -30.38
C LEU A 171 4.83 5.37 -31.67
N ARG A 172 4.83 6.71 -31.73
CA ARG A 172 5.39 7.45 -32.88
C ARG A 172 6.89 7.20 -33.04
N TYR A 173 7.66 7.18 -31.95
CA TYR A 173 9.10 6.86 -32.01
C TYR A 173 9.38 5.43 -32.51
N LEU A 174 8.61 4.42 -32.08
CA LEU A 174 8.76 3.07 -32.61
C LEU A 174 8.44 2.98 -34.12
N ASN A 175 7.39 3.67 -34.59
CA ASN A 175 7.09 3.73 -36.01
C ASN A 175 8.21 4.42 -36.81
N TYR A 176 8.86 5.42 -36.23
CA TYR A 176 10.04 6.04 -36.82
C TYR A 176 11.23 5.08 -36.86
N TYR A 177 11.48 4.28 -35.81
CA TYR A 177 12.57 3.30 -35.85
C TYR A 177 12.38 2.21 -36.90
N ARG A 178 11.13 1.83 -37.21
CA ARG A 178 10.81 0.86 -38.28
C ARG A 178 11.28 1.30 -39.67
N THR A 179 11.48 2.60 -39.90
CA THR A 179 11.98 3.09 -41.19
C THR A 179 13.51 3.07 -41.29
N MET A 180 14.22 2.92 -40.17
CA MET A 180 15.69 3.00 -40.11
C MET A 180 16.37 1.66 -39.84
N VAL A 181 15.75 0.79 -39.05
CA VAL A 181 16.31 -0.50 -38.64
C VAL A 181 15.25 -1.59 -38.70
N ASP A 182 15.67 -2.84 -38.84
CA ASP A 182 14.78 -3.99 -38.66
C ASP A 182 14.40 -4.12 -37.19
N VAL A 183 13.34 -3.41 -36.80
CA VAL A 183 12.91 -3.25 -35.42
C VAL A 183 12.52 -4.57 -34.77
N ASP A 184 12.01 -5.53 -35.55
CA ASP A 184 11.43 -6.78 -35.03
C ASP A 184 12.46 -7.63 -34.29
N GLU A 185 13.75 -7.55 -34.66
CA GLU A 185 14.85 -8.21 -33.96
C GLU A 185 15.13 -7.59 -32.56
N TYR A 186 14.81 -6.30 -32.37
CA TYR A 186 15.14 -5.53 -31.17
C TYR A 186 13.95 -5.23 -30.25
N LEU A 187 12.75 -5.75 -30.56
CA LEU A 187 11.54 -5.66 -29.72
C LEU A 187 11.61 -6.59 -28.49
N ILE A 188 12.63 -6.37 -27.66
CA ILE A 188 12.87 -7.14 -26.45
C ILE A 188 12.32 -6.37 -25.25
N ASP A 189 11.46 -7.00 -24.45
CA ASP A 189 11.06 -6.46 -23.15
C ASP A 189 12.19 -6.76 -22.14
N LEU A 190 12.92 -5.71 -21.75
CA LEU A 190 14.06 -5.79 -20.84
C LEU A 190 13.64 -6.05 -19.39
N GLU A 191 12.34 -5.99 -19.07
CA GLU A 191 11.75 -6.36 -17.78
C GLU A 191 10.91 -7.65 -17.86
N ALA A 192 10.96 -8.38 -18.98
CA ALA A 192 10.27 -9.66 -19.10
C ALA A 192 10.81 -10.66 -18.06
N GLN A 193 9.98 -11.01 -17.08
CA GLN A 193 10.30 -12.07 -16.14
C GLN A 193 10.09 -13.45 -16.78
N PRO A 194 10.90 -14.47 -16.42
CA PRO A 194 10.61 -15.86 -16.76
C PRO A 194 9.20 -16.23 -16.30
N TYR A 195 8.45 -16.98 -17.11
CA TYR A 195 7.05 -17.37 -16.84
C TYR A 195 6.86 -18.07 -15.48
N GLU A 196 7.92 -18.66 -14.92
CA GLU A 196 7.96 -19.34 -13.62
C GLU A 196 7.86 -18.38 -12.43
N VAL A 197 8.32 -17.13 -12.56
CA VAL A 197 8.31 -16.13 -11.48
C VAL A 197 6.91 -15.52 -11.29
N ARG A 198 6.07 -15.56 -12.33
CA ARG A 198 4.71 -14.99 -12.33
C ARG A 198 3.71 -15.80 -11.50
N ARG A 199 3.93 -17.10 -11.32
CA ARG A 199 3.00 -17.95 -10.54
C ARG A 199 3.50 -18.14 -9.11
N GLY A 200 2.97 -17.31 -8.21
CA GLY A 200 2.24 -17.95 -7.12
C GLY A 200 2.76 -17.84 -5.69
N TRP A 201 3.69 -16.96 -5.30
CA TRP A 201 4.04 -16.90 -3.86
C TRP A 201 4.09 -15.49 -3.27
N GLY A 202 4.56 -14.46 -3.99
CA GLY A 202 4.47 -13.07 -3.52
C GLY A 202 3.02 -12.56 -3.40
N TRP A 203 2.23 -12.77 -4.46
CA TRP A 203 0.83 -12.32 -4.53
C TRP A 203 -0.06 -12.97 -3.47
N ARG A 204 -0.01 -14.29 -3.28
CA ARG A 204 -0.88 -14.98 -2.30
C ARG A 204 -0.74 -14.44 -0.86
N TRP A 205 0.45 -14.00 -0.48
CA TRP A 205 0.73 -13.41 0.82
C TRP A 205 0.26 -11.96 0.93
N SER A 206 0.47 -11.15 -0.11
CA SER A 206 -0.04 -9.79 -0.21
C SER A 206 -1.57 -9.76 -0.08
N TRP A 207 -2.28 -10.65 -0.81
CA TRP A 207 -3.74 -10.70 -0.81
C TRP A 207 -4.35 -11.11 0.54
N ARG A 208 -3.82 -12.16 1.18
CA ARG A 208 -4.30 -12.61 2.51
C ARG A 208 -4.07 -11.54 3.57
N TRP A 209 -2.95 -10.83 3.48
CA TRP A 209 -2.60 -9.74 4.37
C TRP A 209 -3.48 -8.51 4.17
N ASN A 210 -3.63 -8.05 2.92
CA ASN A 210 -4.51 -6.94 2.57
C ASN A 210 -5.94 -7.22 3.03
N HIS A 211 -6.40 -8.47 2.90
CA HIS A 211 -7.69 -8.89 3.42
C HIS A 211 -7.76 -8.81 4.95
N PHE A 212 -6.78 -9.37 5.69
CA PHE A 212 -6.76 -9.30 7.16
C PHE A 212 -6.71 -7.85 7.67
N VAL A 213 -5.86 -7.00 7.09
CA VAL A 213 -5.78 -5.58 7.46
C VAL A 213 -7.07 -4.85 7.13
N SER A 214 -7.69 -5.14 5.99
CA SER A 214 -8.98 -4.55 5.61
C SER A 214 -10.10 -4.94 6.57
N VAL A 215 -10.19 -6.22 6.95
CA VAL A 215 -11.16 -6.69 7.96
C VAL A 215 -10.88 -6.05 9.32
N LEU A 216 -9.62 -5.98 9.74
CA LEU A 216 -9.22 -5.36 11.01
C LEU A 216 -9.54 -3.85 11.02
N GLN A 217 -9.35 -3.17 9.89
CA GLN A 217 -9.72 -1.76 9.70
C GLN A 217 -11.22 -1.58 9.89
N CYS A 218 -12.02 -2.38 9.18
CA CYS A 218 -13.48 -2.35 9.27
C CYS A 218 -13.95 -2.61 10.72
N LYS A 219 -13.34 -3.55 11.44
CA LYS A 219 -13.67 -3.83 12.85
C LYS A 219 -13.33 -2.67 13.79
N VAL A 220 -12.20 -2.00 13.58
CA VAL A 220 -11.77 -0.86 14.40
C VAL A 220 -12.63 0.39 14.12
N ASP A 221 -12.98 0.63 12.86
CA ASP A 221 -13.77 1.78 12.42
C ASP A 221 -15.28 1.56 12.52
N CYS A 222 -15.70 0.35 12.92
CA CYS A 222 -17.09 -0.05 13.07
C CYS A 222 -17.91 0.97 13.89
N GLU A 223 -17.40 1.47 15.02
CA GLU A 223 -18.12 2.47 15.83
C GLU A 223 -18.29 3.82 15.10
N THR A 224 -17.26 4.26 14.38
CA THR A 224 -17.31 5.52 13.62
C THR A 224 -18.20 5.44 12.40
N GLU A 225 -18.15 4.33 11.66
CA GLU A 225 -18.94 4.10 10.45
C GLU A 225 -20.41 3.79 10.74
N LEU A 226 -20.69 3.05 11.82
CA LEU A 226 -22.06 2.71 12.20
C LEU A 226 -22.84 3.87 12.81
N THR A 227 -22.18 4.97 13.21
CA THR A 227 -22.80 6.10 13.96
C THR A 227 -24.26 6.32 13.54
N PRO A 228 -25.22 5.74 14.28
CA PRO A 228 -26.55 5.55 13.73
C PRO A 228 -27.25 6.89 13.71
N ASN A 229 -27.88 7.22 12.59
CA ASN A 229 -28.76 8.37 12.50
C ASN A 229 -30.08 8.02 13.22
N VAL A 230 -30.21 8.45 14.47
CA VAL A 230 -31.44 8.29 15.24
C VAL A 230 -32.25 9.58 15.11
N GLY A 231 -33.25 9.57 14.23
CA GLY A 231 -34.19 10.68 14.09
C GLY A 231 -33.59 12.01 13.60
N GLY A 232 -32.47 11.97 12.88
CA GLY A 232 -31.76 13.14 12.34
C GLY A 232 -30.47 13.50 13.07
N TYR A 233 -30.11 12.82 14.15
CA TYR A 233 -28.92 13.09 14.96
C TYR A 233 -27.94 11.93 14.92
N PHE A 234 -26.66 12.25 14.69
CA PHE A 234 -25.56 11.29 14.79
C PHE A 234 -25.21 11.10 16.26
N VAL A 235 -25.21 9.84 16.71
CA VAL A 235 -24.77 9.51 18.06
C VAL A 235 -23.26 9.28 18.04
N GLU A 236 -22.50 10.29 18.46
CA GLU A 236 -21.07 10.14 18.73
C GLU A 236 -20.83 9.22 19.93
N LYS A 237 -19.71 8.49 19.92
CA LYS A 237 -19.29 7.56 21.00
C LYS A 237 -20.41 6.58 21.35
N PHE A 238 -20.92 5.88 20.35
CA PHE A 238 -22.11 5.03 20.46
C PHE A 238 -22.04 4.08 21.66
N VAL A 239 -20.91 3.39 21.86
CA VAL A 239 -20.76 2.40 22.94
C VAL A 239 -20.79 3.09 24.30
N ALA A 240 -20.08 4.20 24.47
CA ALA A 240 -20.11 4.99 25.70
C ALA A 240 -21.53 5.48 25.99
N THR A 241 -22.21 6.03 24.98
CA THR A 241 -23.57 6.57 25.10
C THR A 241 -24.59 5.52 25.55
N MET A 242 -24.45 4.25 25.15
CA MET A 242 -25.29 3.16 25.68
C MET A 242 -25.18 3.02 27.20
N TYR A 243 -23.96 3.08 27.75
CA TYR A 243 -23.75 3.00 29.20
C TYR A 243 -24.27 4.23 29.94
N HIS A 244 -24.21 5.42 29.34
CA HIS A 244 -24.82 6.63 29.90
C HIS A 244 -26.34 6.47 30.05
N TYR A 245 -27.04 6.06 29.00
CA TYR A 245 -28.49 5.83 29.08
C TYR A 245 -28.86 4.69 30.04
N LEU A 246 -28.06 3.63 30.06
CA LEU A 246 -28.26 2.52 30.97
C LEU A 246 -28.09 2.95 32.43
N GLN A 247 -27.09 3.78 32.74
CA GLN A 247 -26.92 4.39 34.06
C GLN A 247 -28.14 5.23 34.45
N PHE A 248 -28.62 6.09 33.54
CA PHE A 248 -29.78 6.93 33.81
C PHE A 248 -31.02 6.08 34.13
N ALA A 249 -31.27 5.02 33.36
CA ALA A 249 -32.38 4.09 33.58
C ALA A 249 -32.28 3.41 34.96
N TYR A 250 -31.11 2.85 35.31
CA TYR A 250 -30.91 2.20 36.61
C TYR A 250 -31.05 3.17 37.78
N TYR A 251 -30.57 4.40 37.62
CA TYR A 251 -30.74 5.44 38.63
C TYR A 251 -32.23 5.75 38.88
N LYS A 252 -33.04 5.84 37.82
CA LYS A 252 -34.50 6.05 37.93
C LYS A 252 -35.22 4.84 38.53
N LEU A 253 -34.70 3.63 38.33
CA LEU A 253 -35.18 2.40 38.95
C LEU A 253 -34.66 2.19 40.38
N ASN A 254 -33.86 3.12 40.90
CA ASN A 254 -33.22 3.05 42.22
C ASN A 254 -32.25 1.86 42.39
N ASP A 255 -31.74 1.32 41.29
CA ASP A 255 -30.70 0.28 41.27
C ASP A 255 -29.32 0.94 41.15
N MET A 256 -28.80 1.41 42.29
CA MET A 256 -27.54 2.16 42.31
C MET A 256 -26.33 1.29 41.97
N ARG A 257 -26.35 -0.01 42.26
CA ARG A 257 -25.23 -0.91 41.97
C ARG A 257 -25.00 -0.99 40.46
N ASN A 258 -26.06 -1.28 39.71
CA ASN A 258 -25.98 -1.35 38.26
C ASN A 258 -25.77 0.02 37.61
N ALA A 259 -26.29 1.10 38.21
CA ALA A 259 -26.01 2.46 37.75
C ALA A 259 -24.51 2.79 37.84
N VAL A 260 -23.86 2.50 38.98
CA VAL A 260 -22.43 2.77 39.20
C VAL A 260 -21.55 1.90 38.32
N ARG A 261 -21.89 0.62 38.13
CA ARG A 261 -21.18 -0.25 37.19
C ARG A 261 -21.25 0.28 35.76
N SER A 262 -22.40 0.82 35.34
CA SER A 262 -22.56 1.43 34.03
C SER A 262 -21.77 2.74 33.88
N VAL A 263 -21.70 3.59 34.92
CA VAL A 263 -20.77 4.75 34.92
C VAL A 263 -19.33 4.29 34.74
N SER A 264 -18.93 3.29 35.51
CA SER A 264 -17.54 2.78 35.49
C SER A 264 -17.20 2.19 34.11
N SER A 265 -18.15 1.50 33.47
CA SER A 265 -18.04 1.06 32.07
C SER A 265 -17.92 2.23 31.08
N TYR A 266 -18.71 3.31 31.25
CA TYR A 266 -18.61 4.50 30.41
C TYR A 266 -17.19 5.08 30.43
N MET A 267 -16.60 5.21 31.63
CA MET A 267 -15.27 5.78 31.82
C MET A 267 -14.15 5.00 31.13
N LEU A 268 -14.36 3.73 30.76
CA LEU A 268 -13.40 2.99 29.94
C LEU A 268 -13.31 3.54 28.51
N PHE A 269 -14.42 4.02 27.97
CA PHE A 269 -14.50 4.48 26.57
C PHE A 269 -14.22 5.97 26.44
N ASP A 270 -14.68 6.77 27.42
CA ASP A 270 -14.51 8.22 27.39
C ASP A 270 -14.11 8.77 28.77
N PRO A 271 -12.84 8.60 29.18
CA PRO A 271 -12.37 9.07 30.47
C PRO A 271 -12.33 10.60 30.58
N GLY A 272 -12.46 11.33 29.46
CA GLY A 272 -12.41 12.79 29.41
C GLY A 272 -13.74 13.50 29.72
N ASP A 273 -14.85 12.78 29.82
CA ASP A 273 -16.16 13.40 30.08
C ASP A 273 -16.27 13.92 31.52
N ALA A 274 -16.32 15.24 31.66
CA ALA A 274 -16.45 15.92 32.95
C ALA A 274 -17.77 15.59 33.68
N VAL A 275 -18.87 15.38 32.95
CA VAL A 275 -20.18 15.07 33.56
C VAL A 275 -20.14 13.68 34.16
N MET A 276 -19.57 12.71 33.44
CA MET A 276 -19.48 11.34 33.93
C MET A 276 -18.50 11.20 35.11
N GLN A 277 -17.39 11.94 35.09
CA GLN A 277 -16.49 12.04 36.24
C GLN A 277 -17.20 12.57 37.49
N GLN A 278 -18.03 13.62 37.35
CA GLN A 278 -18.81 14.16 38.46
C GLN A 278 -19.83 13.15 39.00
N ASN A 279 -20.49 12.39 38.11
CA ASN A 279 -21.42 11.33 38.52
C ASN A 279 -20.72 10.25 39.36
N LEU A 280 -19.51 9.85 38.97
CA LEU A 280 -18.69 8.90 39.74
C LEU A 280 -18.36 9.42 41.13
N VAL A 281 -17.95 10.69 41.24
CA VAL A 281 -17.70 11.36 42.52
C VAL A 281 -18.96 11.41 43.37
N TYR A 282 -20.11 11.71 42.77
CA TYR A 282 -21.42 11.72 43.44
C TYR A 282 -21.76 10.35 44.05
N TYR A 283 -21.61 9.26 43.28
CA TYR A 283 -21.88 7.91 43.79
C TYR A 283 -20.90 7.49 44.88
N ARG A 284 -19.60 7.81 44.74
CA ARG A 284 -18.59 7.56 45.77
C ARG A 284 -18.91 8.30 47.07
N PHE A 285 -19.32 9.56 46.99
CA PHE A 285 -19.69 10.36 48.15
C PHE A 285 -20.91 9.78 48.88
N HIS A 286 -21.89 9.25 48.15
CA HIS A 286 -23.09 8.65 48.74
C HIS A 286 -23.02 7.12 48.94
N ARG A 287 -21.82 6.52 48.91
CA ARG A 287 -21.65 5.06 49.01
C ARG A 287 -22.32 4.43 50.23
N GLU A 288 -22.25 5.08 51.38
CA GLU A 288 -22.82 4.57 52.65
C GLU A 288 -24.34 4.57 52.62
N ARG A 289 -24.94 5.62 52.04
CA ARG A 289 -26.38 5.75 51.87
C ARG A 289 -26.96 4.62 51.02
N TRP A 290 -26.23 4.23 49.98
CA TRP A 290 -26.66 3.24 49.00
C TRP A 290 -26.06 1.84 49.20
N ARG A 291 -25.26 1.66 50.26
CA ARG A 291 -24.57 0.40 50.60
C ARG A 291 -23.74 -0.14 49.43
N LEU A 292 -23.09 0.76 48.70
CA LEU A 292 -22.19 0.44 47.60
C LEU A 292 -20.86 -0.07 48.14
N GLN A 293 -20.33 -1.13 47.54
CA GLN A 293 -18.99 -1.64 47.82
C GLN A 293 -17.99 -1.14 46.77
N GLU A 294 -16.70 -1.35 47.02
CA GLU A 294 -15.68 -0.98 46.04
C GLU A 294 -15.83 -1.78 44.74
N GLU A 295 -16.28 -3.04 44.82
CA GLU A 295 -16.56 -3.89 43.64
C GLU A 295 -17.70 -3.35 42.75
N ASP A 296 -18.57 -2.47 43.26
CA ASP A 296 -19.63 -1.85 42.46
C ASP A 296 -19.09 -0.74 41.54
N PHE A 297 -17.88 -0.23 41.82
CA PHE A 297 -17.17 0.74 41.00
C PHE A 297 -16.27 0.10 39.93
N GLU A 298 -16.30 -1.23 39.82
CA GLU A 298 -15.67 -1.92 38.71
C GLU A 298 -16.56 -1.85 37.46
N PRO A 299 -15.97 -1.62 36.28
CA PRO A 299 -16.70 -1.69 35.02
C PRO A 299 -17.23 -3.10 34.79
N ARG A 300 -18.33 -3.20 34.05
CA ARG A 300 -18.94 -4.47 33.67
C ARG A 300 -17.96 -5.35 32.88
N PRO A 301 -17.93 -6.67 33.10
CA PRO A 301 -16.98 -7.57 32.45
C PRO A 301 -17.10 -7.57 30.91
N GLU A 302 -18.33 -7.44 30.38
CA GLU A 302 -18.58 -7.32 28.94
C GLU A 302 -17.96 -6.04 28.34
N ALA A 303 -18.00 -4.93 29.09
CA ALA A 303 -17.41 -3.65 28.68
C ALA A 303 -15.88 -3.73 28.65
N VAL A 304 -15.29 -4.34 29.68
CA VAL A 304 -13.84 -4.56 29.79
C VAL A 304 -13.34 -5.44 28.65
N ARG A 305 -14.04 -6.55 28.37
CA ARG A 305 -13.69 -7.47 27.28
C ARG A 305 -13.69 -6.76 25.94
N TYR A 306 -14.78 -6.03 25.63
CA TYR A 306 -14.90 -5.27 24.39
C TYR A 306 -13.79 -4.20 24.29
N HIS A 307 -13.58 -3.41 25.34
CA HIS A 307 -12.52 -2.39 25.37
C HIS A 307 -11.13 -2.99 25.13
N ASN A 308 -10.77 -4.05 25.86
CA ASN A 308 -9.47 -4.71 25.72
C ASN A 308 -9.26 -5.25 24.31
N ARG A 309 -10.30 -5.85 23.70
CA ARG A 309 -10.25 -6.33 22.33
C ARG A 309 -10.04 -5.18 21.35
N THR A 310 -10.86 -4.13 21.40
CA THR A 310 -10.74 -2.99 20.49
C THR A 310 -9.38 -2.29 20.63
N VAL A 311 -8.86 -2.15 21.85
CA VAL A 311 -7.52 -1.59 22.09
C VAL A 311 -6.43 -2.47 21.49
N ALA A 312 -6.53 -3.79 21.62
CA ALA A 312 -5.58 -4.72 21.01
C ALA A 312 -5.65 -4.70 19.48
N GLN A 313 -6.86 -4.72 18.89
CA GLN A 313 -7.08 -4.61 17.44
C GLN A 313 -6.52 -3.29 16.87
N LYS A 314 -6.73 -2.16 17.56
CA LYS A 314 -6.13 -0.86 17.19
C LYS A 314 -4.60 -0.93 17.16
N LYS A 315 -3.97 -1.49 18.20
CA LYS A 315 -2.50 -1.66 18.25
C LYS A 315 -1.99 -2.55 17.12
N MET A 316 -2.71 -3.63 16.80
CA MET A 316 -2.37 -4.52 15.68
C MET A 316 -2.48 -3.80 14.34
N LEU A 317 -3.51 -2.98 14.17
CA LEU A 317 -3.73 -2.19 12.96
C LEU A 317 -2.65 -1.10 12.78
N ASP A 318 -2.28 -0.41 13.86
CA ASP A 318 -1.20 0.57 13.82
C ASP A 318 0.14 -0.08 13.47
N PHE A 319 0.43 -1.25 14.04
CA PHE A 319 1.60 -2.05 13.68
C PHE A 319 1.56 -2.47 12.20
N ALA A 320 0.40 -2.94 11.73
CA ALA A 320 0.18 -3.32 10.34
C ALA A 320 0.47 -2.15 9.39
N ARG A 321 -0.08 -0.96 9.68
CA ARG A 321 0.14 0.24 8.88
C ARG A 321 1.59 0.69 8.86
N GLN A 322 2.27 0.67 10.02
CA GLN A 322 3.64 1.18 10.14
C GLN A 322 4.70 0.26 9.52
N TYR A 323 4.52 -1.05 9.59
CA TYR A 323 5.58 -2.02 9.26
C TYR A 323 5.27 -2.90 8.05
N LEU A 324 4.02 -2.93 7.61
CA LEU A 324 3.53 -3.90 6.65
C LEU A 324 2.62 -3.31 5.57
N GLN A 325 2.34 -2.00 5.58
CA GLN A 325 1.80 -1.37 4.37
C GLN A 325 2.82 -1.57 3.26
N ALA A 326 2.37 -2.32 2.26
CA ALA A 326 3.13 -2.70 1.11
C ALA A 326 3.54 -1.45 0.33
N ASP A 327 4.81 -1.45 -0.09
CA ASP A 327 5.32 -0.63 -1.19
C ASP A 327 4.68 -0.98 -2.56
N ASP A 328 3.63 -1.81 -2.63
CA ASP A 328 3.10 -2.33 -3.90
C ASP A 328 1.59 -2.55 -3.84
N GLU A 329 0.90 -2.13 -4.90
CA GLU A 329 -0.56 -2.17 -5.16
C GLU A 329 -1.36 -0.92 -4.72
N MET A 330 -1.01 0.24 -5.30
CA MET A 330 -2.08 1.13 -5.73
C MET A 330 -2.63 0.60 -7.06
N GLU A 331 -3.93 0.34 -7.03
CA GLU A 331 -4.80 0.12 -8.16
C GLU A 331 -4.51 1.17 -9.23
N VAL A 332 -4.47 0.75 -10.50
CA VAL A 332 -4.52 1.71 -11.59
C VAL A 332 -5.93 2.27 -11.56
N ASP A 333 -6.13 3.37 -10.85
CA ASP A 333 -7.25 4.26 -11.11
C ASP A 333 -7.11 4.68 -12.56
N GLY A 334 -7.82 3.94 -13.41
CA GLY A 334 -8.00 4.24 -14.81
C GLY A 334 -9.00 5.36 -14.97
N ASP A 335 -8.92 6.44 -14.19
CA ASP A 335 -9.62 7.70 -14.47
C ASP A 335 -9.15 8.83 -13.55
N GLU A 336 -7.93 9.34 -13.75
CA GLU A 336 -7.67 10.75 -13.46
C GLU A 336 -7.00 11.36 -14.69
N GLY A 337 -7.74 12.26 -15.35
CA GLY A 337 -7.18 13.19 -16.32
C GLY A 337 -6.00 13.95 -15.70
N PRO A 338 -5.15 14.60 -16.50
CA PRO A 338 -3.94 15.20 -16.00
C PRO A 338 -4.26 16.22 -14.90
N GLU A 339 -4.02 15.85 -13.64
CA GLU A 339 -3.92 16.81 -12.55
C GLU A 339 -2.71 17.69 -12.85
N VAL A 340 -3.02 18.94 -13.20
CA VAL A 340 -2.08 20.04 -13.32
C VAL A 340 -1.53 20.29 -11.93
N TRP A 341 -0.34 19.77 -11.65
CA TRP A 341 0.45 20.23 -10.53
C TRP A 341 0.96 21.63 -10.89
N ASP A 342 0.46 22.65 -10.20
CA ASP A 342 0.98 24.02 -10.24
C ASP A 342 2.46 23.98 -9.80
N MET A 343 3.35 23.86 -10.79
CA MET A 343 4.78 24.07 -10.63
C MET A 343 5.03 25.57 -10.36
N PRO A 344 6.07 25.92 -9.60
CA PRO A 344 6.48 27.31 -9.44
C PRO A 344 6.72 27.91 -10.82
N SER A 345 6.02 29.02 -11.12
CA SER A 345 6.13 29.77 -12.37
C SER A 345 7.59 29.94 -12.78
N ASP A 346 7.92 29.25 -13.85
CA ASP A 346 9.13 29.32 -14.66
C ASP A 346 9.10 30.59 -15.52
N GLY A 347 9.00 31.74 -14.86
CA GLY A 347 9.06 33.07 -15.48
C GLY A 347 10.37 33.40 -16.22
N GLU A 348 11.32 32.47 -16.30
CA GLU A 348 12.47 32.51 -17.23
C GLU A 348 12.17 31.88 -18.60
N PHE A 349 10.95 31.34 -18.81
CA PHE A 349 10.53 30.63 -20.02
C PHE A 349 9.26 31.24 -20.66
N GLU A 350 8.88 32.47 -20.31
CA GLU A 350 7.79 33.24 -20.94
C GLU A 350 8.30 34.35 -21.89
N GLY A 351 9.57 34.30 -22.30
CA GLY A 351 10.02 34.99 -23.50
C GLY A 351 9.82 34.07 -24.70
N GLU A 352 9.34 34.59 -25.84
CA GLU A 352 9.34 33.89 -27.13
C GLU A 352 10.76 33.41 -27.46
N GLY A 353 11.09 32.22 -26.96
CA GLY A 353 12.30 31.48 -27.22
C GLY A 353 11.94 30.32 -28.13
N ASP A 354 12.59 30.28 -29.28
CA ASP A 354 12.43 29.34 -30.39
C ASP A 354 12.76 27.88 -30.01
N TYR A 355 11.90 27.22 -29.23
CA TYR A 355 11.98 25.78 -28.94
C TYR A 355 10.80 24.97 -29.51
N GLU A 356 9.95 25.62 -30.30
CA GLU A 356 9.05 24.95 -31.24
C GLU A 356 9.46 25.25 -32.68
N GLU A 357 10.63 24.79 -33.14
CA GLU A 357 10.83 24.37 -34.55
C GLU A 357 12.23 23.77 -34.77
N GLY A 358 12.30 22.67 -35.54
CA GLY A 358 13.56 22.33 -36.22
C GLY A 358 13.83 20.86 -36.56
N PHE A 359 13.31 19.87 -35.83
CA PHE A 359 13.76 18.48 -36.07
C PHE A 359 12.71 17.56 -36.74
N VAL A 360 11.42 17.73 -36.46
CA VAL A 360 10.39 16.88 -37.10
C VAL A 360 10.00 17.39 -38.49
N ALA A 361 10.28 18.64 -38.85
CA ALA A 361 9.83 19.20 -40.14
C ALA A 361 10.81 18.94 -41.31
N SER A 362 12.11 18.73 -41.06
CA SER A 362 13.15 18.70 -42.11
C SER A 362 13.41 17.33 -42.74
N TRP A 363 12.93 16.23 -42.13
CA TRP A 363 13.19 14.86 -42.59
C TRP A 363 12.05 14.20 -43.40
N TRP A 364 10.89 14.86 -43.53
CA TRP A 364 9.70 14.31 -44.21
C TRP A 364 9.47 14.86 -45.61
N GLN A 365 10.54 15.06 -46.39
CA GLN A 365 10.40 15.22 -47.84
C GLN A 365 10.66 13.86 -48.48
N GLU A 366 9.61 13.27 -49.06
CA GLU A 366 9.68 12.03 -49.85
C GLU A 366 10.84 12.09 -50.86
N PRO A 367 11.59 11.00 -51.10
CA PRO A 367 12.60 10.98 -52.13
C PRO A 367 11.93 11.18 -53.49
N LYS A 368 12.26 12.29 -54.17
CA LYS A 368 11.78 12.59 -55.53
C LYS A 368 12.13 11.43 -56.46
N THR A 369 11.11 10.68 -56.88
CA THR A 369 11.20 9.73 -57.97
C THR A 369 11.47 10.48 -59.28
N LYS A 370 12.29 9.86 -60.13
CA LYS A 370 12.85 10.41 -61.36
C LYS A 370 11.99 9.99 -62.56
N GLY A 371 11.51 10.96 -63.34
CA GLY A 371 10.81 10.77 -64.64
C GLY A 371 9.30 10.66 -64.48
N ASP A 372 8.44 11.35 -65.25
CA ASP A 372 8.57 11.66 -66.67
C ASP A 372 8.10 13.07 -67.05
N LYS A 373 8.71 13.57 -68.12
CA LYS A 373 8.34 14.78 -68.85
C LYS A 373 6.96 14.63 -69.47
N ALA A 374 6.12 15.63 -69.31
CA ALA A 374 5.11 15.97 -70.30
C ALA A 374 5.02 17.50 -70.38
N ASP A 375 5.71 18.04 -71.37
CA ASP A 375 5.50 19.41 -71.84
C ASP A 375 5.57 19.38 -73.37
N GLN A 376 4.49 19.84 -73.99
CA GLN A 376 4.25 20.23 -75.38
C GLN A 376 2.72 20.18 -75.57
N GLY A 377 1.97 21.25 -75.83
CA GLY A 377 2.30 22.60 -76.26
C GLY A 377 1.18 23.08 -77.18
N SER A 378 0.82 24.36 -77.04
CA SER A 378 -0.21 25.14 -77.77
C SER A 378 -1.67 24.94 -77.40
#